data_AF-A0A1L7UC93-F1
#
_entry.id   AF-A0A1L7UC93-F1
#
_cell.length_a   1.000
_cell.length_b   1.000
_cell.length_c   1.000
_cell.angle_alpha   90.00
_cell.angle_beta   90.00
_cell.angle_gamma   90.00
#
_symmetry.space_group_name_H-M   'P 1'
#
loop_
_entity.id
_entity.type
_entity.pdbx_description
1 polymer ?
#
loop_
_entity_poly.entity_id
_entity_poly.type
_entity_poly.pdbx_seq_one_letter_code
_entity_poly.pdbx_strand_id
1 'polypeptide(L)'
;MASSITNSLQNLPLAQTKRSGRSPGAQTREREYSGAEDHERHWYEPFSTYEKLRFLVDSLSRDDPYLSSEQEALRPLFETYKRLLRDSRRTQEARLTSENLVSTQSGHRGMLPARRTCDSLVDAYIKTFESVLRIIHVPSFLRDYEHFWEDSASAVSSSDETFACKLLLVAALGSITFTPAESQQGQATSCREQSNNWISHVKDWLARKSMKVMRGDLSMAQIACLLALTRHTHHQDSAPMGVAWLSEGHGLTHMAVQMGLHREPRVRSPNMSAKEAEIRRRLWATMLELSLQVSVDQGLPAPIAPESYDCEVPSSIADEDLVLRVESQGPSQSSVLTLLAKTQRLRLRILQLVNAPGSSKTYQECHGLASELNTECSAGQLRLDSPLSDFQSSFLTSFTKPFMLALHEAFAEEAYYKPEYYYSRRMRMEISAQLLSSTASLGPYSALFTNGSGQFSVMQRQATMSLCLDLIRDFEEDSFPNLDSASRVQLRDILSNAVTMFKRRVEMSRGSESTEEFVLFSCALSYIESLQRKEDGDKMAAKISETAKTVLKVCSDVMERQRRRESLAETDMWMG
;
A
#
# COMPACT_ATOMS: atom_id res chain seq x y z
N MET A 1 -20.96 4.99 -53.53
CA MET A 1 -19.64 5.62 -53.31
C MET A 1 -18.88 4.78 -52.31
N ALA A 2 -18.21 3.75 -52.82
CA ALA A 2 -17.73 2.61 -52.07
C ALA A 2 -16.20 2.57 -51.99
N SER A 3 -15.73 1.94 -50.90
CA SER A 3 -14.55 1.07 -50.79
C SER A 3 -13.18 1.69 -50.47
N SER A 4 -12.61 1.09 -49.40
CA SER A 4 -11.23 0.61 -49.26
C SER A 4 -10.13 1.62 -48.96
N ILE A 5 -9.34 1.34 -47.91
CA ILE A 5 -7.87 1.21 -48.00
C ILE A 5 -7.40 0.31 -46.84
N THR A 6 -6.75 -0.78 -47.23
CA THR A 6 -5.94 -1.72 -46.45
C THR A 6 -4.45 -1.36 -46.48
N ASN A 7 -3.74 -1.70 -45.40
CA ASN A 7 -2.32 -2.12 -45.27
C ASN A 7 -1.18 -1.26 -45.87
N SER A 8 -0.18 -0.90 -45.05
CA SER A 8 1.11 -1.64 -44.97
C SER A 8 2.19 -0.90 -44.14
N LEU A 9 3.06 -1.73 -43.56
CA LEU A 9 4.25 -1.48 -42.75
C LEU A 9 5.43 -0.78 -43.47
N GLN A 10 6.45 -0.45 -42.66
CA GLN A 10 7.88 -0.21 -42.97
C GLN A 10 8.31 1.19 -43.45
N ASN A 11 9.03 1.93 -42.59
CA ASN A 11 10.48 2.14 -42.73
C ASN A 11 11.08 3.05 -41.64
N LEU A 12 12.11 2.52 -40.97
CA LEU A 12 13.15 3.26 -40.21
C LEU A 12 13.93 4.21 -41.14
N PRO A 13 14.71 5.16 -40.59
CA PRO A 13 16.15 4.91 -40.61
C PRO A 13 16.88 5.22 -39.29
N LEU A 14 17.75 4.28 -38.93
CA LEU A 14 18.94 4.46 -38.09
C LEU A 14 19.91 5.46 -38.74
N ALA A 15 20.50 6.36 -37.95
CA ALA A 15 21.77 6.98 -38.28
C ALA A 15 22.60 7.21 -37.01
N GLN A 16 23.51 6.27 -36.76
CA GLN A 16 24.68 6.47 -35.90
C GLN A 16 25.59 7.53 -36.52
N THR A 17 26.09 8.47 -35.72
CA THR A 17 27.38 9.12 -36.00
C THR A 17 28.23 9.14 -34.73
N LYS A 18 29.27 8.29 -34.74
CA LYS A 18 30.43 8.42 -33.85
C LYS A 18 31.29 9.58 -34.34
N ARG A 19 31.65 10.51 -33.46
CA ARG A 19 32.97 11.17 -33.50
C ARG A 19 33.50 11.42 -32.08
N SER A 20 34.77 11.11 -31.94
CA SER A 20 35.56 11.01 -30.72
C SER A 20 35.97 12.37 -30.13
N GLY A 21 35.90 12.48 -28.81
CA GLY A 21 36.62 13.48 -28.00
C GLY A 21 36.75 12.96 -26.58
N ARG A 22 37.96 12.61 -26.15
CA ARG A 22 38.27 12.11 -24.80
C ARG A 22 38.31 13.29 -23.81
N SER A 23 37.51 13.23 -22.74
CA SER A 23 37.86 13.80 -21.43
C SER A 23 37.17 13.00 -20.31
N PRO A 24 37.78 12.80 -19.12
CA PRO A 24 37.25 11.91 -18.10
C PRO A 24 36.42 12.68 -17.06
N GLY A 25 35.16 12.29 -16.85
CA GLY A 25 34.35 12.84 -15.76
C GLY A 25 32.89 12.38 -15.80
N ALA A 26 32.46 11.71 -14.72
CA ALA A 26 31.09 11.38 -14.34
C ALA A 26 30.26 10.54 -15.34
N GLN A 27 30.35 9.21 -15.21
CA GLN A 27 29.30 8.31 -15.67
C GLN A 27 28.10 8.40 -14.71
N THR A 28 27.19 9.32 -14.98
CA THR A 28 25.82 9.21 -14.50
C THR A 28 25.18 8.06 -15.27
N ARG A 29 25.06 6.89 -14.64
CA ARG A 29 24.31 5.75 -15.19
C ARG A 29 22.87 6.21 -15.43
N GLU A 30 22.48 6.37 -16.69
CA GLU A 30 21.06 6.45 -17.06
C GLU A 30 20.40 5.18 -16.50
N ARG A 31 19.50 5.35 -15.52
CA ARG A 31 18.62 4.26 -15.07
C ARG A 31 17.69 3.95 -16.24
N GLU A 32 17.94 2.83 -16.92
CA GLU A 32 16.98 2.23 -17.84
C GLU A 32 15.63 2.08 -17.11
N TYR A 33 14.53 2.39 -17.82
CA TYR A 33 13.17 2.23 -17.31
C TYR A 33 12.90 0.73 -17.04
N SER A 34 13.20 0.29 -15.83
CA SER A 34 12.78 -1.03 -15.32
C SER A 34 11.30 -0.99 -14.97
N GLY A 35 10.54 -2.02 -15.35
CA GLY A 35 9.12 -2.12 -14.99
C GLY A 35 8.92 -2.19 -13.47
N ALA A 36 7.69 -1.96 -13.00
CA ALA A 36 7.35 -2.05 -11.57
C ALA A 36 7.74 -3.41 -10.94
N GLU A 37 7.69 -4.50 -11.71
CA GLU A 37 8.11 -5.85 -11.26
C GLU A 37 9.63 -5.97 -11.05
N ASP A 38 10.46 -5.26 -11.83
CA ASP A 38 11.91 -5.26 -11.64
C ASP A 38 12.33 -4.41 -10.42
N HIS A 39 11.59 -3.34 -10.13
CA HIS A 39 11.79 -2.52 -8.93
C HIS A 39 11.50 -3.28 -7.63
N GLU A 40 10.53 -4.21 -7.63
CA GLU A 40 10.27 -5.05 -6.47
C GLU A 40 11.30 -6.16 -6.26
N ARG A 41 11.97 -6.63 -7.32
CA ARG A 41 13.00 -7.69 -7.21
C ARG A 41 14.36 -7.19 -6.71
N HIS A 42 14.62 -5.88 -6.80
CA HIS A 42 15.92 -5.28 -6.50
C HIS A 42 15.82 -4.03 -5.62
N TRP A 43 14.75 -3.92 -4.82
CA TRP A 43 14.49 -2.75 -3.99
C TRP A 43 15.65 -2.42 -3.03
N TYR A 44 16.44 -3.41 -2.64
CA TYR A 44 17.56 -3.29 -1.71
C TYR A 44 18.89 -2.86 -2.37
N GLU A 45 18.95 -2.70 -3.69
CA GLU A 45 20.15 -2.24 -4.42
C GLU A 45 20.80 -0.97 -3.86
N PRO A 46 20.06 0.07 -3.38
CA PRO A 46 20.67 1.25 -2.80
C PRO A 46 21.63 0.96 -1.63
N PHE A 47 21.43 -0.13 -0.89
CA PHE A 47 22.31 -0.53 0.21
C PHE A 47 23.68 -1.02 -0.26
N SER A 48 23.83 -1.42 -1.52
CA SER A 48 25.13 -1.85 -2.09
C SER A 48 26.17 -0.73 -2.12
N THR A 49 25.72 0.53 -2.03
CA THR A 49 26.60 1.71 -1.95
C THR A 49 27.37 1.78 -0.64
N TYR A 50 26.90 1.11 0.42
CA TYR A 50 27.60 1.04 1.70
C TYR A 50 28.39 -0.26 1.79
N GLU A 51 29.71 -0.14 1.84
CA GLU A 51 30.65 -1.27 1.86
C GLU A 51 30.30 -2.30 2.94
N LYS A 52 29.91 -1.83 4.14
CA LYS A 52 29.56 -2.68 5.29
C LYS A 52 28.26 -3.48 5.11
N LEU A 53 27.38 -3.11 4.18
CA LEU A 53 26.12 -3.81 3.90
C LEU A 53 26.12 -4.53 2.55
N ARG A 54 27.11 -4.25 1.68
CA ARG A 54 27.18 -4.79 0.32
C ARG A 54 27.13 -6.33 0.26
N PHE A 55 27.80 -7.00 1.20
CA PHE A 55 27.79 -8.47 1.27
C PHE A 55 26.38 -9.05 1.44
N LEU A 56 25.46 -8.34 2.11
CA LEU A 56 24.07 -8.76 2.27
C LEU A 56 23.32 -8.69 0.96
N VAL A 57 23.49 -7.59 0.22
CA VAL A 57 22.87 -7.40 -1.11
C VAL A 57 23.36 -8.49 -2.07
N ASP A 58 24.69 -8.70 -2.12
CA ASP A 58 25.27 -9.76 -2.94
C ASP A 58 24.77 -11.15 -2.53
N SER A 59 24.64 -11.40 -1.21
CA SER A 59 24.16 -12.67 -0.69
C SER A 59 22.67 -12.90 -0.89
N LEU A 60 21.84 -11.86 -0.95
CA LEU A 60 20.41 -11.99 -1.24
C LEU A 60 20.17 -12.16 -2.75
N SER A 61 20.92 -11.46 -3.60
CA SER A 61 20.75 -11.50 -5.06
C SER A 61 21.40 -12.69 -5.76
N ARG A 62 22.57 -13.16 -5.30
CA ARG A 62 23.39 -14.14 -6.03
C ARG A 62 23.41 -15.49 -5.34
N ASP A 63 23.52 -16.58 -6.11
CA ASP A 63 23.66 -17.92 -5.54
C ASP A 63 24.99 -18.12 -4.80
N ASP A 64 26.09 -17.62 -5.37
CA ASP A 64 27.43 -17.69 -4.79
C ASP A 64 28.03 -16.28 -4.61
N PRO A 65 27.77 -15.60 -3.48
CA PRO A 65 28.33 -14.29 -3.18
C PRO A 65 29.79 -14.40 -2.74
N TYR A 66 30.57 -13.36 -3.05
CA TYR A 66 31.87 -13.17 -2.42
C TYR A 66 31.66 -12.76 -0.96
N LEU A 67 32.18 -13.56 -0.02
CA LEU A 67 32.21 -13.26 1.40
C LEU A 67 33.66 -13.12 1.84
N SER A 68 33.93 -12.16 2.71
CA SER A 68 35.24 -12.05 3.35
C SER A 68 35.46 -13.23 4.32
N SER A 69 36.72 -13.47 4.71
CA SER A 69 37.10 -14.52 5.67
C SER A 69 36.27 -14.47 6.97
N GLU A 70 35.92 -13.27 7.43
CA GLU A 70 35.12 -13.05 8.64
C GLU A 70 33.63 -13.38 8.45
N GLN A 71 33.13 -13.23 7.22
CA GLN A 71 31.73 -13.44 6.86
C GLN A 71 31.45 -14.86 6.37
N GLU A 72 32.48 -15.66 6.10
CA GLU A 72 32.35 -17.02 5.56
C GLU A 72 31.51 -17.94 6.46
N ALA A 73 31.48 -17.66 7.77
CA ALA A 73 30.60 -18.35 8.72
C ALA A 73 29.09 -18.15 8.45
N LEU A 74 28.71 -17.13 7.66
CA LEU A 74 27.31 -16.87 7.26
C LEU A 74 26.88 -17.69 6.04
N ARG A 75 27.82 -18.20 5.24
CA ARG A 75 27.51 -18.97 4.01
C ARG A 75 26.49 -20.10 4.23
N PRO A 76 26.68 -21.04 5.19
CA PRO A 76 25.72 -22.12 5.40
C PRO A 76 24.34 -21.62 5.86
N LEU A 77 24.27 -20.47 6.53
CA LEU A 77 23.01 -19.87 6.97
C LEU A 77 22.25 -19.26 5.78
N PHE A 78 22.94 -18.57 4.88
CA PHE A 78 22.34 -18.05 3.65
C PHE A 78 21.87 -19.18 2.73
N GLU A 79 22.65 -20.26 2.58
CA GLU A 79 22.24 -21.43 1.80
C GLU A 79 20.97 -22.08 2.37
N THR A 80 20.93 -22.28 3.69
CA THR A 80 19.76 -22.82 4.40
C THR A 80 18.54 -21.91 4.22
N TYR A 81 18.71 -20.61 4.46
CA TYR A 81 17.68 -19.59 4.31
C TYR A 81 17.10 -19.58 2.89
N LYS A 82 17.94 -19.51 1.85
CA LYS A 82 17.49 -19.49 0.45
C LYS A 82 16.75 -20.75 0.06
N ARG A 83 17.23 -21.92 0.50
CA ARG A 83 16.54 -23.19 0.25
C ARG A 83 15.13 -23.15 0.85
N LEU A 84 14.99 -22.75 2.11
CA LEU A 84 13.69 -22.67 2.78
C LEU A 84 12.78 -21.62 2.13
N LEU A 85 13.32 -20.48 1.72
CA LEU A 85 12.56 -19.43 1.03
C LEU A 85 12.02 -19.94 -0.32
N ARG A 86 12.82 -20.66 -1.10
CA ARG A 86 12.39 -21.29 -2.36
C ARG A 86 11.30 -22.33 -2.12
N ASP A 87 11.46 -23.17 -1.11
CA ASP A 87 10.45 -24.17 -0.73
C ASP A 87 9.13 -23.49 -0.35
N SER A 88 9.19 -22.45 0.50
CA SER A 88 8.01 -21.68 0.92
C SER A 88 7.27 -21.03 -0.26
N ARG A 89 8.00 -20.39 -1.20
CA ARG A 89 7.40 -19.76 -2.40
C ARG A 89 6.70 -20.80 -3.27
N ARG A 90 7.32 -21.97 -3.49
CA ARG A 90 6.72 -23.07 -4.27
C ARG A 90 5.43 -23.60 -3.63
N THR A 91 5.42 -23.79 -2.31
CA THR A 91 4.21 -24.24 -1.60
C THR A 91 3.08 -23.21 -1.72
N GLN A 92 3.40 -21.93 -1.64
CA GLN A 92 2.42 -20.85 -1.77
C GLN A 92 1.82 -20.77 -3.18
N GLU A 93 2.65 -20.87 -4.23
CA GLU A 93 2.19 -20.94 -5.62
C GLU A 93 1.26 -22.15 -5.86
N ALA A 94 1.60 -23.31 -5.29
CA ALA A 94 0.78 -24.51 -5.40
C ALA A 94 -0.60 -24.36 -4.71
N ARG A 95 -0.64 -23.71 -3.54
CA ARG A 95 -1.90 -23.40 -2.83
C ARG A 95 -2.80 -22.47 -3.62
N LEU A 96 -2.24 -21.37 -4.12
CA LEU A 96 -2.99 -20.41 -4.94
C LEU A 96 -3.60 -21.08 -6.18
N THR A 97 -2.86 -22.00 -6.80
CA THR A 97 -3.37 -22.76 -7.96
C THR A 97 -4.50 -23.72 -7.57
N SER A 98 -4.38 -24.41 -6.44
CA SER A 98 -5.41 -25.35 -5.96
C SER A 98 -6.68 -24.66 -5.47
N GLU A 99 -6.57 -23.52 -4.80
CA GLU A 99 -7.73 -22.79 -4.23
C GLU A 99 -8.57 -22.12 -5.32
N ASN A 100 -7.95 -21.60 -6.38
CA ASN A 100 -8.65 -21.06 -7.55
C ASN A 100 -9.57 -22.11 -8.23
N LEU A 101 -9.16 -23.38 -8.25
CA LEU A 101 -9.96 -24.48 -8.79
C LEU A 101 -11.19 -24.79 -7.93
N VAL A 102 -11.09 -24.69 -6.61
CA VAL A 102 -12.18 -24.97 -5.65
C VAL A 102 -13.17 -23.81 -5.59
N SER A 103 -12.70 -22.56 -5.65
CA SER A 103 -13.54 -21.35 -5.61
C SER A 103 -14.56 -21.29 -6.75
N THR A 104 -14.27 -21.91 -7.90
CA THR A 104 -15.15 -21.92 -9.07
C THR A 104 -16.45 -22.72 -8.84
N GLN A 105 -16.50 -23.59 -7.81
CA GLN A 105 -17.61 -24.53 -7.59
C GLN A 105 -18.58 -24.11 -6.47
N SER A 106 -18.23 -23.14 -5.61
CA SER A 106 -19.09 -22.71 -4.50
C SER A 106 -19.89 -21.45 -4.85
N GLY A 107 -21.21 -21.44 -4.54
CA GLY A 107 -22.03 -20.24 -4.70
C GLY A 107 -21.63 -19.13 -3.71
N HIS A 108 -21.99 -17.87 -4.00
CA HIS A 108 -21.60 -16.67 -3.22
C HIS A 108 -21.83 -16.80 -1.70
N ARG A 109 -22.91 -17.46 -1.27
CA ARG A 109 -23.21 -17.71 0.16
C ARG A 109 -22.29 -18.76 0.80
N GLY A 110 -21.80 -19.73 0.04
CA GLY A 110 -20.93 -20.80 0.54
C GLY A 110 -19.51 -20.34 0.88
N MET A 111 -19.09 -19.19 0.37
CA MET A 111 -17.78 -18.60 0.67
C MET A 111 -17.77 -17.73 1.92
N LEU A 112 -18.94 -17.27 2.39
CA LEU A 112 -19.04 -16.39 3.54
C LEU A 112 -18.72 -17.16 4.84
N PRO A 113 -17.91 -16.57 5.74
CA PRO A 113 -17.78 -17.07 7.10
C PRO A 113 -19.12 -17.17 7.82
N ALA A 114 -19.14 -17.91 8.93
CA ALA A 114 -20.29 -17.92 9.84
C ALA A 114 -20.69 -16.48 10.22
N ARG A 115 -22.00 -16.21 10.35
CA ARG A 115 -22.55 -14.87 10.62
C ARG A 115 -21.82 -14.14 11.75
N ARG A 116 -21.56 -14.81 12.87
CA ARG A 116 -20.82 -14.23 14.01
C ARG A 116 -19.42 -13.72 13.65
N THR A 117 -18.73 -14.42 12.76
CA THR A 117 -17.43 -13.99 12.25
C THR A 117 -17.60 -12.81 11.32
N CYS A 118 -18.58 -12.87 10.41
CA CYS A 118 -18.93 -11.75 9.55
C CYS A 118 -19.29 -10.49 10.36
N ASP A 119 -20.03 -10.60 11.46
CA ASP A 119 -20.35 -9.48 12.36
C ASP A 119 -19.07 -8.76 12.83
N SER A 120 -18.08 -9.53 13.32
CA SER A 120 -16.79 -9.00 13.78
C SER A 120 -15.97 -8.36 12.65
N LEU A 121 -15.98 -8.95 11.45
CA LEU A 121 -15.23 -8.42 10.31
C LEU A 121 -15.88 -7.15 9.75
N VAL A 122 -17.22 -7.09 9.71
CA VAL A 122 -17.97 -5.90 9.31
C VAL A 122 -17.72 -4.77 10.32
N ASP A 123 -17.77 -5.05 11.62
CA ASP A 123 -17.45 -4.07 12.67
C ASP A 123 -16.02 -3.53 12.54
N ALA A 124 -15.04 -4.41 12.28
CA ALA A 124 -13.66 -4.02 12.02
C ALA A 124 -13.54 -3.09 10.80
N TYR A 125 -14.19 -3.40 9.69
CA TYR A 125 -14.22 -2.52 8.50
C TYR A 125 -14.86 -1.16 8.80
N ILE A 126 -16.01 -1.14 9.50
CA ILE A 126 -16.75 0.09 9.83
C ILE A 126 -15.89 1.02 10.69
N LYS A 127 -15.24 0.48 11.73
CA LYS A 127 -14.38 1.24 12.65
C LYS A 127 -13.08 1.73 12.03
N THR A 128 -12.68 1.17 10.88
CA THR A 128 -11.40 1.47 10.23
C THR A 128 -11.60 2.15 8.89
N PHE A 129 -11.66 1.40 7.80
CA PHE A 129 -11.70 1.95 6.44
C PHE A 129 -12.92 2.84 6.18
N GLU A 130 -14.10 2.43 6.65
CA GLU A 130 -15.32 3.20 6.45
C GLU A 130 -15.27 4.54 7.19
N SER A 131 -14.65 4.57 8.38
CA SER A 131 -14.43 5.81 9.16
C SER A 131 -13.59 6.86 8.42
N VAL A 132 -12.90 6.46 7.34
CA VAL A 132 -12.07 7.33 6.50
C VAL A 132 -12.68 7.56 5.14
N LEU A 133 -12.97 6.49 4.38
CA LEU A 133 -13.27 6.55 2.94
C LEU A 133 -14.76 6.59 2.61
N ARG A 134 -15.65 6.39 3.60
CA ARG A 134 -17.10 6.57 3.47
C ARG A 134 -17.73 5.92 2.22
N ILE A 135 -17.32 4.70 1.89
CA ILE A 135 -17.70 4.02 0.64
C ILE A 135 -19.16 3.58 0.69
N ILE A 136 -19.59 3.03 1.83
CA ILE A 136 -20.94 2.50 2.02
C ILE A 136 -21.78 3.44 2.89
N HIS A 137 -23.09 3.48 2.64
CA HIS A 137 -24.02 4.09 3.58
C HIS A 137 -24.33 3.06 4.67
N VAL A 138 -23.66 3.19 5.83
CA VAL A 138 -23.64 2.15 6.88
C VAL A 138 -25.04 1.70 7.32
N PRO A 139 -26.01 2.59 7.60
CA PRO A 139 -27.36 2.18 8.00
C PRO A 139 -28.12 1.40 6.93
N SER A 140 -27.86 1.67 5.64
CA SER A 140 -28.46 0.88 4.56
C SER A 140 -27.78 -0.48 4.44
N PHE A 141 -26.45 -0.51 4.52
CA PHE A 141 -25.68 -1.76 4.45
C PHE A 141 -26.05 -2.72 5.58
N LEU A 142 -26.19 -2.25 6.83
CA LEU A 142 -26.56 -3.10 7.95
C LEU A 142 -27.99 -3.65 7.87
N ARG A 143 -28.92 -2.87 7.30
CA ARG A 143 -30.29 -3.35 7.03
C ARG A 143 -30.29 -4.45 5.96
N ASP A 144 -29.56 -4.23 4.87
CA ASP A 144 -29.40 -5.23 3.82
C ASP A 144 -28.68 -6.48 4.36
N TYR A 145 -27.74 -6.31 5.30
CA TYR A 145 -27.04 -7.38 5.99
C TYR A 145 -27.99 -8.24 6.84
N GLU A 146 -28.84 -7.63 7.67
CA GLU A 146 -29.84 -8.36 8.46
C GLU A 146 -30.78 -9.15 7.55
N HIS A 147 -31.32 -8.50 6.51
CA HIS A 147 -32.21 -9.13 5.54
C HIS A 147 -31.54 -10.32 4.83
N PHE A 148 -30.28 -10.15 4.41
CA PHE A 148 -29.51 -11.20 3.75
C PHE A 148 -29.35 -12.46 4.62
N TRP A 149 -29.24 -12.32 5.94
CA TRP A 149 -29.15 -13.47 6.86
C TRP A 149 -30.49 -14.05 7.30
N GLU A 150 -31.59 -13.28 7.18
CA GLU A 150 -32.95 -13.74 7.43
C GLU A 150 -33.51 -14.51 6.23
N ASP A 151 -33.15 -14.11 5.01
CA ASP A 151 -33.65 -14.73 3.79
C ASP A 151 -32.93 -16.06 3.51
N SER A 152 -33.62 -17.17 3.82
CA SER A 152 -33.21 -18.54 3.54
C SER A 152 -33.72 -19.07 2.19
N ALA A 153 -34.23 -18.21 1.30
CA ALA A 153 -34.89 -18.64 0.07
C ALA A 153 -33.96 -19.36 -0.92
N SER A 154 -34.53 -20.36 -1.59
CA SER A 154 -33.89 -21.30 -2.52
C SER A 154 -33.50 -20.72 -3.89
N ALA A 155 -33.78 -19.44 -4.15
CA ALA A 155 -33.40 -18.76 -5.40
C ALA A 155 -32.61 -17.48 -5.08
N VAL A 156 -31.32 -17.47 -5.42
CA VAL A 156 -30.45 -16.30 -5.26
C VAL A 156 -30.85 -15.24 -6.28
N SER A 157 -31.29 -14.06 -5.81
CA SER A 157 -31.55 -12.93 -6.72
C SER A 157 -30.25 -12.24 -7.13
N SER A 158 -30.25 -11.51 -8.24
CA SER A 158 -29.09 -10.71 -8.68
C SER A 158 -28.72 -9.59 -7.68
N SER A 159 -29.69 -9.16 -6.87
CA SER A 159 -29.48 -8.23 -5.75
C SER A 159 -28.69 -8.90 -4.64
N ASP A 160 -29.00 -10.16 -4.32
CA ASP A 160 -28.28 -10.94 -3.29
C ASP A 160 -26.84 -11.22 -3.70
N GLU A 161 -26.58 -11.50 -4.98
CA GLU A 161 -25.21 -11.66 -5.48
C GLU A 161 -24.39 -10.38 -5.34
N THR A 162 -24.99 -9.23 -5.70
CA THR A 162 -24.32 -7.93 -5.62
C THR A 162 -24.03 -7.56 -4.15
N PHE A 163 -24.98 -7.82 -3.24
CA PHE A 163 -24.77 -7.63 -1.81
C PHE A 163 -23.71 -8.57 -1.24
N ALA A 164 -23.76 -9.86 -1.59
CA ALA A 164 -22.77 -10.85 -1.15
C ALA A 164 -21.35 -10.46 -1.59
N CYS A 165 -21.17 -9.94 -2.81
CA CYS A 165 -19.87 -9.44 -3.27
C CYS A 165 -19.38 -8.23 -2.43
N LYS A 166 -20.28 -7.29 -2.09
CA LYS A 166 -19.94 -6.18 -1.16
C LYS A 166 -19.51 -6.73 0.20
N LEU A 167 -20.27 -7.69 0.75
CA LEU A 167 -19.99 -8.29 2.04
C LEU A 167 -18.66 -9.06 2.05
N LEU A 168 -18.34 -9.81 1.00
CA LEU A 168 -17.07 -10.52 0.85
C LEU A 168 -15.88 -9.56 0.88
N LEU A 169 -15.96 -8.43 0.16
CA LEU A 169 -14.89 -7.42 0.16
C LEU A 169 -14.78 -6.69 1.52
N VAL A 170 -15.90 -6.35 2.14
CA VAL A 170 -15.95 -5.77 3.49
C VAL A 170 -15.31 -6.73 4.50
N ALA A 171 -15.63 -8.03 4.42
CA ALA A 171 -15.05 -9.07 5.27
C ALA A 171 -13.54 -9.23 5.02
N ALA A 172 -13.10 -9.22 3.76
CA ALA A 172 -11.69 -9.29 3.40
C ALA A 172 -10.90 -8.12 4.02
N LEU A 173 -11.37 -6.89 3.83
CA LEU A 173 -10.75 -5.70 4.40
C LEU A 173 -10.76 -5.73 5.94
N GLY A 174 -11.89 -6.10 6.55
CA GLY A 174 -12.01 -6.26 8.00
C GLY A 174 -11.07 -7.31 8.58
N SER A 175 -10.76 -8.37 7.83
CA SER A 175 -9.89 -9.47 8.31
C SER A 175 -8.45 -9.03 8.60
N ILE A 176 -7.98 -7.97 7.93
CA ILE A 176 -6.63 -7.43 8.11
C ILE A 176 -6.54 -6.61 9.39
N THR A 177 -7.55 -5.78 9.66
CA THR A 177 -7.58 -4.85 10.80
C THR A 177 -8.24 -5.44 12.05
N PHE A 178 -8.87 -6.62 11.93
CA PHE A 178 -9.45 -7.34 13.06
C PHE A 178 -8.36 -7.80 14.03
N THR A 179 -8.38 -7.24 15.24
CA THR A 179 -7.49 -7.59 16.36
C THR A 179 -8.25 -8.46 17.36
N PRO A 180 -8.27 -9.80 17.18
CA PRO A 180 -9.04 -10.70 18.03
C PRO A 180 -8.46 -10.82 19.44
N ALA A 181 -9.29 -11.27 20.38
CA ALA A 181 -8.80 -11.87 21.63
C ALA A 181 -8.06 -13.19 21.33
N GLU A 182 -7.18 -13.64 22.24
CA GLU A 182 -6.36 -14.85 22.05
C GLU A 182 -7.18 -16.09 21.64
N SER A 183 -8.38 -16.26 22.20
CA SER A 183 -9.30 -17.36 21.88
C SER A 183 -9.81 -17.36 20.44
N GLN A 184 -9.76 -16.24 19.74
CA GLN A 184 -10.23 -16.06 18.36
C GLN A 184 -9.08 -15.97 17.36
N GLN A 185 -7.82 -16.11 17.79
CA GLN A 185 -6.64 -15.94 16.95
C GLN A 185 -6.63 -16.92 15.76
N GLY A 186 -6.99 -18.19 15.98
CA GLY A 186 -7.04 -19.20 14.92
C GLY A 186 -8.12 -18.92 13.86
N GLN A 187 -9.26 -18.37 14.28
CA GLN A 187 -10.32 -17.95 13.37
C GLN A 187 -9.89 -16.74 12.55
N ALA A 188 -9.25 -15.75 13.17
CA ALA A 188 -8.76 -14.57 12.48
C ALA A 188 -7.66 -14.92 11.46
N THR A 189 -6.75 -15.85 11.78
CA THR A 189 -5.76 -16.34 10.80
C THR A 189 -6.44 -17.00 9.62
N SER A 190 -7.44 -17.86 9.86
CA SER A 190 -8.16 -18.55 8.78
C SER A 190 -8.93 -17.57 7.88
N CYS A 191 -9.54 -16.52 8.45
CA CYS A 191 -10.23 -15.51 7.65
C CYS A 191 -9.28 -14.72 6.75
N ARG A 192 -8.07 -14.41 7.23
CA ARG A 192 -7.03 -13.75 6.42
C ARG A 192 -6.49 -14.65 5.32
N GLU A 193 -6.33 -15.95 5.59
CA GLU A 193 -5.93 -16.91 4.57
C GLU A 193 -7.02 -17.04 3.48
N GLN A 194 -8.31 -16.97 3.86
CA GLN A 194 -9.44 -17.03 2.91
C GLN A 194 -9.72 -15.73 2.16
N SER A 195 -9.24 -14.57 2.63
CA SER A 195 -9.65 -13.28 2.09
C SER A 195 -9.22 -13.08 0.63
N ASN A 196 -8.08 -13.63 0.22
CA ASN A 196 -7.65 -13.63 -1.19
C ASN A 196 -8.62 -14.39 -2.09
N ASN A 197 -9.20 -15.50 -1.62
CA ASN A 197 -10.21 -16.26 -2.36
C ASN A 197 -11.52 -15.45 -2.50
N TRP A 198 -11.93 -14.73 -1.45
CA TRP A 198 -13.07 -13.82 -1.53
C TRP A 198 -12.85 -12.71 -2.56
N ILE A 199 -11.64 -12.13 -2.59
CA ILE A 199 -11.26 -11.09 -3.55
C ILE A 199 -11.24 -11.65 -4.98
N SER A 200 -10.61 -12.80 -5.18
CA SER A 200 -10.52 -13.49 -6.49
C SER A 200 -11.91 -13.79 -7.05
N HIS A 201 -12.80 -14.33 -6.22
CA HIS A 201 -14.19 -14.59 -6.61
C HIS A 201 -14.95 -13.34 -7.07
N VAL A 202 -14.74 -12.21 -6.37
CA VAL A 202 -15.39 -10.95 -6.75
C VAL A 202 -14.79 -10.39 -8.06
N LYS A 203 -13.48 -10.54 -8.29
CA LYS A 203 -12.84 -10.19 -9.59
C LYS A 203 -13.47 -10.99 -10.73
N ASP A 204 -13.63 -12.29 -10.54
CA ASP A 204 -14.22 -13.19 -11.54
C ASP A 204 -15.70 -12.90 -11.79
N TRP A 205 -16.48 -12.65 -10.72
CA TRP A 205 -17.87 -12.23 -10.85
C TRP A 205 -17.99 -10.92 -11.63
N LEU A 206 -17.12 -9.95 -11.36
CA LEU A 206 -17.10 -8.67 -12.05
C LEU A 206 -16.75 -8.84 -13.54
N ALA A 207 -15.82 -9.74 -13.88
CA ALA A 207 -15.41 -10.03 -15.25
C ALA A 207 -16.55 -10.63 -16.09
N ARG A 208 -17.47 -11.36 -15.46
CA ARG A 208 -18.68 -11.90 -16.11
C ARG A 208 -19.80 -10.88 -16.27
N LYS A 209 -19.77 -9.75 -15.56
CA LYS A 209 -20.85 -8.76 -15.55
C LYS A 209 -20.76 -7.83 -16.76
N SER A 210 -21.90 -7.49 -17.37
CA SER A 210 -21.93 -6.63 -18.56
C SER A 210 -21.52 -5.19 -18.23
N MET A 211 -20.63 -4.61 -19.06
CA MET A 211 -20.22 -3.19 -18.97
C MET A 211 -21.39 -2.20 -19.08
N LYS A 212 -22.54 -2.59 -19.65
CA LYS A 212 -23.75 -1.74 -19.68
C LYS A 212 -24.42 -1.64 -18.31
N VAL A 213 -24.40 -2.74 -17.53
CA VAL A 213 -25.00 -2.82 -16.19
C VAL A 213 -24.21 -1.97 -15.18
N MET A 214 -22.94 -1.72 -15.45
CA MET A 214 -22.06 -0.86 -14.64
C MET A 214 -22.44 0.63 -14.71
N ARG A 215 -23.15 1.07 -15.78
CA ARG A 215 -23.45 2.48 -16.00
C ARG A 215 -24.61 2.93 -15.10
N GLY A 216 -24.27 3.62 -14.01
CA GLY A 216 -25.24 4.30 -13.14
C GLY A 216 -25.65 3.53 -11.89
N ASP A 217 -25.14 2.32 -11.67
CA ASP A 217 -25.36 1.55 -10.45
C ASP A 217 -24.34 1.94 -9.37
N LEU A 218 -24.80 2.63 -8.32
CA LEU A 218 -23.95 3.02 -7.19
C LEU A 218 -23.38 1.82 -6.43
N SER A 219 -24.04 0.64 -6.45
CA SER A 219 -23.49 -0.58 -5.86
C SER A 219 -22.25 -1.06 -6.61
N MET A 220 -22.20 -0.87 -7.93
CA MET A 220 -20.99 -1.21 -8.70
C MET A 220 -19.84 -0.26 -8.41
N ALA A 221 -20.10 1.04 -8.22
CA ALA A 221 -19.07 1.98 -7.75
C ALA A 221 -18.55 1.60 -6.36
N GLN A 222 -19.43 1.18 -5.44
CA GLN A 222 -19.03 0.69 -4.11
C GLN A 222 -18.15 -0.55 -4.20
N ILE A 223 -18.53 -1.55 -5.00
CA ILE A 223 -17.72 -2.75 -5.23
C ILE A 223 -16.37 -2.37 -5.83
N ALA A 224 -16.33 -1.46 -6.82
CA ALA A 224 -15.08 -1.01 -7.43
C ALA A 224 -14.15 -0.30 -6.42
N CYS A 225 -14.70 0.55 -5.56
CA CYS A 225 -13.94 1.20 -4.47
C CYS A 225 -13.38 0.18 -3.48
N LEU A 226 -14.23 -0.73 -2.99
CA LEU A 226 -13.84 -1.77 -2.05
C LEU A 226 -12.76 -2.68 -2.64
N LEU A 227 -12.92 -3.08 -3.91
CA LEU A 227 -11.97 -3.93 -4.61
C LEU A 227 -10.62 -3.22 -4.80
N ALA A 228 -10.63 -1.96 -5.25
CA ALA A 228 -9.40 -1.19 -5.39
C ALA A 228 -8.72 -0.93 -4.05
N LEU A 229 -9.48 -0.76 -2.96
CA LEU A 229 -8.91 -0.65 -1.62
C LEU A 229 -8.20 -1.93 -1.18
N THR A 230 -8.62 -3.11 -1.66
CA THR A 230 -7.90 -4.36 -1.37
C THR A 230 -6.46 -4.35 -1.89
N ARG A 231 -6.14 -3.58 -2.94
CA ARG A 231 -4.76 -3.36 -3.41
C ARG A 231 -3.84 -2.81 -2.33
N HIS A 232 -4.36 -1.99 -1.43
CA HIS A 232 -3.56 -1.41 -0.35
C HIS A 232 -3.28 -2.40 0.78
N THR A 233 -4.11 -3.44 0.93
CA THR A 233 -4.11 -4.31 2.11
C THR A 233 -3.71 -5.74 1.81
N HIS A 234 -4.01 -6.26 0.62
CA HIS A 234 -3.78 -7.64 0.21
C HIS A 234 -2.85 -7.70 -1.00
N HIS A 235 -2.12 -8.81 -1.10
CA HIS A 235 -1.40 -9.19 -2.31
C HIS A 235 -2.37 -9.21 -3.50
N GLN A 236 -1.91 -8.71 -4.65
CA GLN A 236 -2.73 -8.67 -5.86
C GLN A 236 -2.26 -9.73 -6.84
N ASP A 237 -3.02 -10.82 -6.93
CA ASP A 237 -2.88 -11.74 -8.05
C ASP A 237 -3.29 -11.08 -9.36
N SER A 238 -2.72 -11.56 -10.47
CA SER A 238 -3.08 -11.15 -11.82
C SER A 238 -4.59 -11.24 -12.00
N ALA A 239 -5.23 -10.08 -12.16
CA ALA A 239 -6.66 -10.04 -12.42
C ALA A 239 -6.93 -10.42 -13.89
N PRO A 240 -8.09 -11.03 -14.20
CA PRO A 240 -8.50 -11.22 -15.58
C PRO A 240 -8.44 -9.89 -16.35
N MET A 241 -7.93 -9.91 -17.58
CA MET A 241 -7.66 -8.71 -18.40
C MET A 241 -8.83 -7.70 -18.43
N GLY A 242 -10.07 -8.18 -18.39
CA GLY A 242 -11.28 -7.33 -18.40
C GLY A 242 -11.52 -6.49 -17.14
N VAL A 243 -10.92 -6.84 -16.00
CA VAL A 243 -11.14 -6.19 -14.69
C VAL A 243 -9.85 -5.67 -14.02
N ALA A 244 -8.69 -5.96 -14.60
CA ALA A 244 -7.39 -5.49 -14.10
C ALA A 244 -7.35 -3.98 -13.87
N TRP A 245 -7.86 -3.20 -14.83
CA TRP A 245 -7.91 -1.74 -14.73
C TRP A 245 -8.74 -1.20 -13.55
N LEU A 246 -9.71 -1.98 -13.02
CA LEU A 246 -10.48 -1.65 -11.83
C LEU A 246 -9.80 -2.10 -10.56
N SER A 247 -9.33 -3.35 -10.54
CA SER A 247 -8.63 -3.91 -9.39
C SER A 247 -7.34 -3.15 -9.07
N GLU A 248 -6.65 -2.68 -10.11
CA GLU A 248 -5.43 -1.90 -9.96
C GLU A 248 -5.69 -0.44 -9.59
N GLY A 249 -6.94 0.03 -9.66
CA GLY A 249 -7.39 1.38 -9.30
C GLY A 249 -7.22 2.45 -10.39
N HIS A 250 -6.48 2.17 -11.47
CA HIS A 250 -6.19 3.10 -12.56
C HIS A 250 -7.42 3.69 -13.24
N GLY A 251 -8.44 2.87 -13.52
CA GLY A 251 -9.62 3.35 -14.21
C GLY A 251 -10.80 3.71 -13.31
N LEU A 252 -10.62 3.79 -11.98
CA LEU A 252 -11.68 4.26 -11.08
C LEU A 252 -12.15 5.67 -11.46
N THR A 253 -11.24 6.61 -11.66
CA THR A 253 -11.59 7.97 -12.09
C THR A 253 -12.36 7.96 -13.42
N HIS A 254 -11.92 7.16 -14.40
CA HIS A 254 -12.62 7.02 -15.67
C HIS A 254 -14.02 6.42 -15.52
N MET A 255 -14.17 5.37 -14.70
CA MET A 255 -15.47 4.78 -14.37
C MET A 255 -16.39 5.82 -13.71
N ALA A 256 -15.88 6.56 -12.71
CA ALA A 256 -16.63 7.59 -12.01
C ALA A 256 -17.10 8.69 -12.96
N VAL A 257 -16.25 9.09 -13.92
CA VAL A 257 -16.60 10.04 -14.98
C VAL A 257 -17.71 9.48 -15.88
N GLN A 258 -17.60 8.22 -16.33
CA GLN A 258 -18.64 7.56 -17.13
C GLN A 258 -19.98 7.42 -16.40
N MET A 259 -19.95 7.28 -15.07
CA MET A 259 -21.13 7.27 -14.21
C MET A 259 -21.68 8.67 -13.90
N GLY A 260 -20.96 9.73 -14.30
CA GLY A 260 -21.33 11.12 -14.04
C GLY A 260 -21.09 11.59 -12.61
N LEU A 261 -20.26 10.90 -11.82
CA LEU A 261 -20.00 11.23 -10.40
C LEU A 261 -19.12 12.48 -10.23
N HIS A 262 -18.29 12.80 -11.23
CA HIS A 262 -17.48 14.02 -11.29
C HIS A 262 -18.29 15.32 -11.38
N ARG A 263 -19.62 15.22 -11.55
CA ARG A 263 -20.53 16.36 -11.66
C ARG A 263 -21.35 16.54 -10.40
N GLU A 264 -21.61 17.79 -10.03
CA GLU A 264 -22.45 18.12 -8.89
C GLU A 264 -23.88 17.53 -9.07
N PRO A 265 -24.31 16.58 -8.21
CA PRO A 265 -25.51 15.78 -8.49
C PRO A 265 -26.80 16.60 -8.62
N ARG A 266 -27.00 17.62 -7.77
CA ARG A 266 -28.24 18.40 -7.74
C ARG A 266 -28.34 19.47 -8.84
N VAL A 267 -27.23 19.84 -9.46
CA VAL A 267 -27.24 20.73 -10.64
C VAL A 267 -27.85 20.02 -11.84
N ARG A 268 -27.51 18.74 -12.05
CA ARG A 268 -28.03 17.93 -13.17
C ARG A 268 -29.39 17.30 -12.88
N SER A 269 -29.68 17.04 -11.61
CA SER A 269 -30.90 16.37 -11.18
C SER A 269 -31.48 17.06 -9.94
N PRO A 270 -32.21 18.19 -10.13
CA PRO A 270 -32.73 18.98 -9.02
C PRO A 270 -33.63 18.20 -8.05
N ASN A 271 -34.30 17.15 -8.53
CA ASN A 271 -35.18 16.30 -7.73
C ASN A 271 -34.46 15.16 -6.99
N MET A 272 -33.13 15.06 -7.08
CA MET A 272 -32.35 14.03 -6.40
C MET A 272 -32.41 14.20 -4.89
N SER A 273 -32.64 13.10 -4.16
CA SER A 273 -32.65 13.12 -2.70
C SER A 273 -31.30 13.57 -2.13
N ALA A 274 -31.31 14.25 -0.98
CA ALA A 274 -30.08 14.67 -0.31
C ALA A 274 -29.15 13.49 0.01
N LYS A 275 -29.73 12.36 0.44
CA LYS A 275 -29.02 11.10 0.68
C LYS A 275 -28.30 10.61 -0.57
N GLU A 276 -28.98 10.54 -1.71
CA GLU A 276 -28.36 10.05 -2.94
C GLU A 276 -27.27 11.01 -3.46
N ALA A 277 -27.52 12.33 -3.39
CA ALA A 277 -26.53 13.32 -3.76
C ALA A 277 -25.25 13.20 -2.92
N GLU A 278 -25.40 13.02 -1.60
CA GLU A 278 -24.27 12.83 -0.70
C GLU A 278 -23.50 11.53 -0.98
N ILE A 279 -24.19 10.41 -1.20
CA ILE A 279 -23.54 9.14 -1.58
C ILE A 279 -22.73 9.29 -2.87
N ARG A 280 -23.25 10.02 -3.86
CA ARG A 280 -22.54 10.28 -5.12
C ARG A 280 -21.28 11.13 -4.92
N ARG A 281 -21.33 12.17 -4.08
CA ARG A 281 -20.16 13.00 -3.74
C ARG A 281 -19.10 12.18 -3.02
N ARG A 282 -19.48 11.35 -2.05
CA ARG A 282 -18.56 10.44 -1.33
C ARG A 282 -17.88 9.47 -2.28
N LEU A 283 -18.65 8.81 -3.14
CA LEU A 283 -18.10 7.89 -4.13
C LEU A 283 -17.15 8.60 -5.11
N TRP A 284 -17.48 9.81 -5.59
CA TRP A 284 -16.56 10.60 -6.40
C TRP A 284 -15.25 10.87 -5.68
N ALA A 285 -15.33 11.43 -4.47
CA ALA A 285 -14.15 11.76 -3.67
C ALA A 285 -13.28 10.52 -3.44
N THR A 286 -13.88 9.39 -3.08
CA THR A 286 -13.14 8.15 -2.79
C THR A 286 -12.54 7.51 -4.04
N MET A 287 -13.26 7.51 -5.16
CA MET A 287 -12.73 6.97 -6.42
C MET A 287 -11.54 7.78 -6.94
N LEU A 288 -11.63 9.12 -6.87
CA LEU A 288 -10.51 10.00 -7.20
C LEU A 288 -9.35 9.81 -6.22
N GLU A 289 -9.64 9.64 -4.92
CA GLU A 289 -8.64 9.39 -3.89
C GLU A 289 -7.83 8.12 -4.15
N LEU A 290 -8.50 7.02 -4.44
CA LEU A 290 -7.83 5.75 -4.74
C LEU A 290 -7.03 5.82 -6.05
N SER A 291 -7.54 6.51 -7.08
CA SER A 291 -6.76 6.75 -8.30
C SER A 291 -5.52 7.62 -8.05
N LEU A 292 -5.62 8.63 -7.18
CA LEU A 292 -4.47 9.46 -6.80
C LEU A 292 -3.37 8.65 -6.14
N GLN A 293 -3.72 7.74 -5.21
CA GLN A 293 -2.74 6.86 -4.57
C GLN A 293 -2.01 5.99 -5.59
N VAL A 294 -2.76 5.41 -6.52
CA VAL A 294 -2.19 4.59 -7.59
C VAL A 294 -1.22 5.40 -8.47
N SER A 295 -1.55 6.65 -8.80
CA SER A 295 -0.67 7.50 -9.59
C SER A 295 0.62 7.88 -8.86
N VAL A 296 0.57 8.16 -7.55
CA VAL A 296 1.80 8.48 -6.79
C VAL A 296 2.66 7.24 -6.57
N ASP A 297 2.05 6.09 -6.26
CA ASP A 297 2.77 4.83 -6.01
C ASP A 297 3.54 4.33 -7.25
N GLN A 298 2.98 4.54 -8.45
CA GLN A 298 3.54 4.05 -9.71
C GLN A 298 4.23 5.13 -10.55
N GLY A 299 4.32 6.37 -10.05
CA GLY A 299 4.90 7.48 -10.83
C GLY A 299 4.11 7.82 -12.10
N LEU A 300 2.78 7.61 -12.11
CA LEU A 300 1.94 7.87 -13.26
C LEU A 300 1.47 9.33 -13.32
N PRO A 301 1.12 9.84 -14.52
CA PRO A 301 0.45 11.13 -14.64
C PRO A 301 -0.82 11.23 -13.80
N ALA A 302 -1.24 12.46 -13.53
CA ALA A 302 -2.51 12.73 -12.85
C ALA A 302 -3.68 12.09 -13.63
N PRO A 303 -4.61 11.39 -12.94
CA PRO A 303 -5.69 10.64 -13.59
C PRO A 303 -6.73 11.54 -14.28
N ILE A 304 -6.77 12.83 -13.94
CA ILE A 304 -7.63 13.84 -14.54
C ILE A 304 -7.02 15.24 -14.31
N ALA A 305 -7.36 16.23 -15.13
CA ALA A 305 -6.96 17.61 -14.86
C ALA A 305 -7.77 18.21 -13.67
N PRO A 306 -7.15 19.04 -12.81
CA PRO A 306 -7.81 19.62 -11.62
C PRO A 306 -9.12 20.37 -11.90
N GLU A 307 -9.27 20.93 -13.11
CA GLU A 307 -10.41 21.73 -13.56
C GLU A 307 -11.54 20.89 -14.20
N SER A 308 -11.35 19.58 -14.35
CA SER A 308 -12.27 18.71 -15.11
C SER A 308 -13.48 18.20 -14.32
N TYR A 309 -13.67 18.64 -13.07
CA TYR A 309 -14.80 18.24 -12.23
C TYR A 309 -15.32 19.40 -11.37
N ASP A 310 -16.64 19.42 -11.20
CA ASP A 310 -17.38 20.45 -10.44
C ASP A 310 -18.10 19.87 -9.21
N CYS A 311 -18.01 18.56 -8.97
CA CYS A 311 -18.57 17.89 -7.80
C CYS A 311 -18.04 18.49 -6.50
N GLU A 312 -18.96 18.88 -5.61
CA GLU A 312 -18.61 19.48 -4.33
C GLU A 312 -17.96 18.47 -3.37
N VAL A 313 -17.19 18.98 -2.41
CA VAL A 313 -16.62 18.18 -1.33
C VAL A 313 -17.75 17.48 -0.54
N PRO A 314 -17.59 16.20 -0.16
CA PRO A 314 -18.57 15.51 0.68
C PRO A 314 -18.87 16.26 1.97
N SER A 315 -20.14 16.25 2.37
CA SER A 315 -20.56 16.90 3.60
C SER A 315 -20.20 16.04 4.82
N SER A 316 -20.04 16.69 5.94
CA SER A 316 -19.70 16.08 7.23
C SER A 316 -20.91 15.60 8.03
N ILE A 317 -22.00 15.28 7.32
CA ILE A 317 -23.26 14.84 7.90
C ILE A 317 -23.15 13.36 8.28
N ALA A 318 -23.61 13.02 9.49
CA ALA A 318 -23.69 11.64 9.96
C ALA A 318 -24.69 10.82 9.11
N ASP A 319 -24.48 9.50 8.98
CA ASP A 319 -25.37 8.69 8.14
C ASP A 319 -26.80 8.63 8.70
N GLU A 320 -26.94 8.67 10.01
CA GLU A 320 -28.22 8.68 10.73
C GLU A 320 -29.05 9.92 10.37
N ASP A 321 -28.40 11.08 10.25
CA ASP A 321 -29.05 12.35 9.90
C ASP A 321 -29.52 12.37 8.44
N LEU A 322 -28.79 11.69 7.54
CA LEU A 322 -29.19 11.53 6.14
C LEU A 322 -30.47 10.69 5.99
N VAL A 323 -30.74 9.79 6.94
CA VAL A 323 -31.98 8.99 6.97
C VAL A 323 -33.16 9.81 7.48
N LEU A 324 -32.93 10.68 8.47
CA LEU A 324 -33.98 11.44 9.14
C LEU A 324 -34.40 12.73 8.41
N ARG A 325 -33.76 13.08 7.27
CA ARG A 325 -33.98 14.36 6.54
C ARG A 325 -33.82 15.60 7.41
N VAL A 326 -33.13 15.47 8.55
CA VAL A 326 -32.78 16.61 9.38
C VAL A 326 -31.58 17.25 8.69
N GLU A 327 -31.77 18.42 8.10
CA GLU A 327 -30.65 19.33 7.83
C GLU A 327 -30.08 19.71 9.19
N SER A 328 -29.14 18.92 9.71
CA SER A 328 -28.58 19.15 11.03
C SER A 328 -27.77 20.44 11.02
N GLN A 329 -28.30 21.47 11.68
CA GLN A 329 -27.57 22.69 12.07
C GLN A 329 -26.64 22.44 13.28
N GLY A 330 -26.18 21.20 13.45
CA GLY A 330 -25.28 20.78 14.53
C GLY A 330 -23.81 20.78 14.08
N PRO A 331 -22.87 20.75 15.04
CA PRO A 331 -21.43 20.68 14.75
C PRO A 331 -21.14 19.51 13.80
N SER A 332 -20.37 19.80 12.77
CA SER A 332 -20.23 18.99 11.57
C SER A 332 -19.11 18.00 11.81
N GLN A 333 -19.38 16.69 11.85
CA GLN A 333 -18.32 15.69 11.95
C GLN A 333 -17.50 15.67 10.66
N SER A 334 -16.53 16.59 10.55
CA SER A 334 -15.65 16.75 9.40
C SER A 334 -14.93 15.44 9.13
N SER A 335 -15.49 14.66 8.20
CA SER A 335 -14.98 13.33 7.86
C SER A 335 -13.57 13.44 7.31
N VAL A 336 -12.73 12.43 7.57
CA VAL A 336 -11.38 12.38 6.97
C VAL A 336 -11.45 12.45 5.44
N LEU A 337 -12.51 11.88 4.83
CA LEU A 337 -12.77 12.02 3.40
C LEU A 337 -12.90 13.48 2.96
N THR A 338 -13.56 14.34 3.75
CA THR A 338 -13.68 15.77 3.48
C THR A 338 -12.30 16.44 3.44
N LEU A 339 -11.39 16.08 4.36
CA LEU A 339 -10.01 16.60 4.37
C LEU A 339 -9.21 16.12 3.16
N LEU A 340 -9.32 14.83 2.83
CA LEU A 340 -8.70 14.27 1.64
C LEU A 340 -9.21 14.99 0.39
N ALA A 341 -10.53 15.09 0.21
CA ALA A 341 -11.16 15.75 -0.93
C ALA A 341 -10.72 17.22 -1.11
N LYS A 342 -10.59 18.00 -0.02
CA LYS A 342 -10.10 19.38 -0.08
C LYS A 342 -8.69 19.51 -0.66
N THR A 343 -7.83 18.52 -0.46
CA THR A 343 -6.44 18.52 -0.94
C THR A 343 -6.25 17.82 -2.29
N GLN A 344 -7.30 17.24 -2.89
CA GLN A 344 -7.17 16.46 -4.13
C GLN A 344 -6.66 17.30 -5.31
N ARG A 345 -7.13 18.55 -5.46
CA ARG A 345 -6.65 19.43 -6.55
C ARG A 345 -5.16 19.74 -6.44
N LEU A 346 -4.66 19.99 -5.22
CA LEU A 346 -3.23 20.20 -4.99
C LEU A 346 -2.43 18.95 -5.35
N ARG A 347 -2.91 17.77 -4.93
CA ARG A 347 -2.26 16.49 -5.22
C ARG A 347 -2.28 16.12 -6.71
N LEU A 348 -3.34 16.47 -7.45
CA LEU A 348 -3.37 16.39 -8.91
C LEU A 348 -2.31 17.30 -9.56
N ARG A 349 -2.17 18.53 -9.09
CA ARG A 349 -1.14 19.47 -9.58
C ARG A 349 0.28 18.96 -9.28
N ILE A 350 0.50 18.37 -8.11
CA ILE A 350 1.78 17.72 -7.76
C ILE A 350 2.10 16.60 -8.75
N LEU A 351 1.15 15.71 -9.03
CA LEU A 351 1.34 14.62 -10.00
C LEU A 351 1.62 15.14 -11.41
N GLN A 352 0.95 16.23 -11.83
CA GLN A 352 1.26 16.89 -13.10
C GLN A 352 2.70 17.42 -13.11
N LEU A 353 3.15 18.08 -12.04
CA LEU A 353 4.51 18.62 -11.96
C LEU A 353 5.56 17.50 -11.97
N VAL A 354 5.35 16.42 -11.22
CA VAL A 354 6.38 15.38 -11.03
C VAL A 354 6.44 14.37 -12.16
N ASN A 355 5.31 14.07 -12.82
CA ASN A 355 5.20 12.95 -13.76
C ASN A 355 4.81 13.36 -15.20
N ALA A 356 4.49 14.64 -15.48
CA ALA A 356 4.17 15.04 -16.85
C ALA A 356 5.41 15.08 -17.75
N PRO A 357 5.35 14.53 -18.98
CA PRO A 357 6.47 14.59 -19.94
C PRO A 357 6.88 16.04 -20.23
N GLY A 358 8.19 16.32 -20.15
CA GLY A 358 8.74 17.64 -20.41
C GLY A 358 8.50 18.67 -19.30
N SER A 359 7.88 18.26 -18.17
CA SER A 359 7.81 19.09 -16.97
C SER A 359 9.21 19.34 -16.43
N SER A 360 9.54 20.61 -16.19
CA SER A 360 10.76 21.01 -15.48
C SER A 360 10.36 21.51 -14.10
N LYS A 361 10.75 20.76 -13.07
CA LYS A 361 10.45 21.13 -11.68
C LYS A 361 11.61 21.93 -11.08
N THR A 362 11.29 23.10 -10.53
CA THR A 362 12.27 23.89 -9.78
C THR A 362 12.21 23.53 -8.29
N TYR A 363 13.33 23.68 -7.59
CA TYR A 363 13.37 23.44 -6.13
C TYR A 363 12.36 24.32 -5.38
N GLN A 364 12.23 25.59 -5.78
CA GLN A 364 11.30 26.54 -5.17
C GLN A 364 9.83 26.14 -5.39
N GLU A 365 9.47 25.69 -6.59
CA GLU A 365 8.11 25.24 -6.89
C GLU A 365 7.75 23.98 -6.10
N CYS A 366 8.65 23.00 -6.04
CA CYS A 366 8.45 21.80 -5.22
C CYS A 366 8.26 22.15 -3.74
N HIS A 367 9.09 23.04 -3.21
CA HIS A 367 8.96 23.51 -1.83
C HIS A 367 7.62 24.23 -1.60
N GLY A 368 7.21 25.10 -2.52
CA GLY A 368 5.94 25.83 -2.45
C GLY A 368 4.73 24.90 -2.38
N LEU A 369 4.64 23.91 -3.28
CA LEU A 369 3.54 22.94 -3.29
C LEU A 369 3.54 22.04 -2.04
N ALA A 370 4.72 21.61 -1.57
CA ALA A 370 4.83 20.81 -0.35
C ALA A 370 4.34 21.60 0.88
N SER A 371 4.72 22.87 0.97
CA SER A 371 4.29 23.78 2.05
C SER A 371 2.79 24.04 2.02
N GLU A 372 2.23 24.28 0.83
CA GLU A 372 0.79 24.49 0.63
C GLU A 372 -0.01 23.25 1.06
N LEU A 373 0.38 22.06 0.59
CA LEU A 373 -0.26 20.80 0.97
C LEU A 373 -0.18 20.57 2.49
N ASN A 374 0.98 20.81 3.11
CA ASN A 374 1.13 20.63 4.55
C ASN A 374 0.28 21.62 5.36
N THR A 375 0.16 22.86 4.88
CA THR A 375 -0.66 23.90 5.50
C THR A 375 -2.14 23.54 5.45
N GLU A 376 -2.64 23.12 4.28
CA GLU A 376 -4.03 22.70 4.12
C GLU A 376 -4.37 21.46 4.97
N CYS A 377 -3.48 20.47 5.02
CA CYS A 377 -3.66 19.31 5.91
C CYS A 377 -3.74 19.72 7.38
N SER A 378 -2.83 20.59 7.84
CA SER A 378 -2.76 21.02 9.24
C SER A 378 -3.95 21.89 9.63
N ALA A 379 -4.31 22.86 8.79
CA ALA A 379 -5.48 23.72 9.00
C ALA A 379 -6.79 22.91 8.97
N GLY A 380 -6.86 21.88 8.13
CA GLY A 380 -7.97 20.94 8.08
C GLY A 380 -8.17 20.19 9.39
N GLN A 381 -7.09 19.64 9.95
CA GLN A 381 -7.14 18.90 11.23
C GLN A 381 -7.55 19.80 12.41
N LEU A 382 -7.10 21.06 12.44
CA LEU A 382 -7.47 22.02 13.49
C LEU A 382 -8.95 22.43 13.47
N ARG A 383 -9.63 22.24 12.34
CA ARG A 383 -11.07 22.57 12.16
C ARG A 383 -11.99 21.41 12.51
N LEU A 384 -11.45 20.27 12.95
CA LEU A 384 -12.25 19.11 13.35
C LEU A 384 -12.87 19.35 14.72
N ASP A 385 -14.17 19.06 14.85
CA ASP A 385 -14.90 19.20 16.11
C ASP A 385 -14.47 18.16 17.17
N SER A 386 -13.88 17.04 16.72
CA SER A 386 -13.34 15.98 17.57
C SER A 386 -11.96 15.53 17.09
N PRO A 387 -11.07 15.10 17.99
CA PRO A 387 -9.78 14.53 17.57
C PRO A 387 -10.00 13.27 16.72
N LEU A 388 -9.15 13.10 15.71
CA LEU A 388 -9.12 11.89 14.90
C LEU A 388 -8.68 10.69 15.74
N SER A 389 -9.22 9.50 15.44
CA SER A 389 -8.65 8.27 15.97
C SER A 389 -7.24 8.03 15.40
N ASP A 390 -6.46 7.19 16.08
CA ASP A 390 -5.12 6.81 15.59
C ASP A 390 -5.18 6.24 14.17
N PHE A 391 -6.18 5.40 13.87
CA PHE A 391 -6.37 4.86 12.53
C PHE A 391 -6.62 5.96 11.50
N GLN A 392 -7.52 6.90 11.81
CA GLN A 392 -7.86 8.00 10.91
C GLN A 392 -6.67 8.92 10.63
N SER A 393 -5.92 9.27 11.67
CA SER A 393 -4.75 10.15 11.57
C SER A 393 -3.63 9.50 10.74
N SER A 394 -3.33 8.23 11.02
CA SER A 394 -2.29 7.49 10.30
C SER A 394 -2.68 7.22 8.84
N PHE A 395 -3.95 6.90 8.58
CA PHE A 395 -4.45 6.71 7.21
C PHE A 395 -4.38 8.00 6.41
N LEU A 396 -4.81 9.13 6.99
CA LEU A 396 -4.70 10.46 6.37
C LEU A 396 -3.23 10.79 6.04
N THR A 397 -2.31 10.50 6.96
CA THR A 397 -0.88 10.69 6.78
C THR A 397 -0.36 9.86 5.59
N SER A 398 -0.72 8.57 5.52
CA SER A 398 -0.35 7.71 4.39
C SER A 398 -0.88 8.15 3.05
N PHE A 399 -2.06 8.78 3.01
CA PHE A 399 -2.68 9.17 1.75
C PHE A 399 -2.25 10.57 1.28
N THR A 400 -1.53 11.33 2.10
CA THR A 400 -1.12 12.72 1.77
C THR A 400 0.39 12.90 1.69
N LYS A 401 1.15 12.26 2.58
CA LYS A 401 2.61 12.45 2.67
C LYS A 401 3.42 11.89 1.48
N PRO A 402 3.03 10.79 0.80
CA PRO A 402 3.75 10.34 -0.40
C PRO A 402 3.85 11.40 -1.51
N PHE A 403 2.84 12.27 -1.63
CA PHE A 403 2.87 13.39 -2.58
C PHE A 403 3.97 14.42 -2.23
N MET A 404 4.22 14.65 -0.94
CA MET A 404 5.32 15.50 -0.50
C MET A 404 6.67 14.83 -0.75
N LEU A 405 6.78 13.51 -0.54
CA LEU A 405 8.00 12.75 -0.85
C LEU A 405 8.35 12.86 -2.35
N ALA A 406 7.37 12.68 -3.24
CA ALA A 406 7.57 12.78 -4.68
C ALA A 406 8.15 14.14 -5.14
N LEU A 407 7.82 15.23 -4.43
CA LEU A 407 8.38 16.55 -4.69
C LEU A 407 9.86 16.67 -4.27
N HIS A 408 10.25 16.01 -3.17
CA HIS A 408 11.57 16.14 -2.55
C HIS A 408 12.57 15.05 -2.96
N GLU A 409 12.12 13.93 -3.53
CA GLU A 409 12.95 12.73 -3.76
C GLU A 409 14.23 13.01 -4.56
N ALA A 410 14.12 13.66 -5.72
CA ALA A 410 15.29 13.96 -6.57
C ALA A 410 16.29 14.89 -5.86
N PHE A 411 15.78 15.90 -5.14
CA PHE A 411 16.61 16.85 -4.41
C PHE A 411 17.28 16.21 -3.19
N ALA A 412 16.60 15.29 -2.51
CA ALA A 412 17.15 14.56 -1.38
C ALA A 412 18.33 13.67 -1.79
N GLU A 413 18.29 13.07 -2.97
CA GLU A 413 19.45 12.33 -3.51
C GLU A 413 20.61 13.26 -3.91
N GLU A 414 20.33 14.42 -4.49
CA GLU A 414 21.36 15.40 -4.85
C GLU A 414 21.99 16.10 -3.65
N ALA A 415 21.36 16.05 -2.46
CA ALA A 415 21.81 16.72 -1.25
C ALA A 415 23.23 16.33 -0.82
N TYR A 416 23.71 15.14 -1.22
CA TYR A 416 25.07 14.70 -0.97
C TYR A 416 26.12 15.60 -1.67
N TYR A 417 25.85 16.02 -2.90
CA TYR A 417 26.77 16.86 -3.67
C TYR A 417 26.42 18.35 -3.57
N LYS A 418 25.18 18.67 -3.18
CA LYS A 418 24.64 20.03 -3.13
C LYS A 418 24.03 20.30 -1.74
N PRO A 419 24.79 20.91 -0.83
CA PRO A 419 24.33 21.17 0.55
C PRO A 419 23.03 21.98 0.65
N GLU A 420 22.71 22.81 -0.36
CA GLU A 420 21.46 23.55 -0.47
C GLU A 420 20.20 22.68 -0.47
N TYR A 421 20.31 21.40 -0.84
CA TYR A 421 19.20 20.45 -0.81
C TYR A 421 19.10 19.63 0.49
N TYR A 422 19.91 19.93 1.51
CA TYR A 422 19.84 19.27 2.82
C TYR A 422 18.42 19.30 3.41
N TYR A 423 17.67 20.39 3.20
CA TYR A 423 16.27 20.50 3.62
C TYR A 423 15.40 19.39 3.02
N SER A 424 15.55 19.05 1.73
CA SER A 424 14.79 17.94 1.11
C SER A 424 15.13 16.59 1.74
N ARG A 425 16.40 16.34 2.06
CA ARG A 425 16.81 15.12 2.77
C ARG A 425 16.18 15.06 4.16
N ARG A 426 16.24 16.16 4.91
CA ARG A 426 15.60 16.26 6.23
C ARG A 426 14.09 16.04 6.16
N MET A 427 13.42 16.64 5.17
CA MET A 427 11.99 16.43 4.91
C MET A 427 11.67 14.97 4.62
N ARG A 428 12.47 14.29 3.80
CA ARG A 428 12.31 12.85 3.53
C ARG A 428 12.42 12.02 4.81
N MET A 429 13.44 12.28 5.64
CA MET A 429 13.61 11.59 6.93
C MET A 429 12.40 11.78 7.85
N GLU A 430 11.94 13.01 8.03
CA GLU A 430 10.79 13.33 8.90
C GLU A 430 9.49 12.72 8.38
N ILE A 431 9.25 12.75 7.07
CA ILE A 431 8.07 12.12 6.47
C ILE A 431 8.13 10.60 6.61
N SER A 432 9.29 9.97 6.32
CA SER A 432 9.47 8.53 6.54
C SER A 432 9.23 8.14 7.99
N ALA A 433 9.70 8.96 8.94
CA ALA A 433 9.43 8.75 10.36
C ALA A 433 7.94 8.88 10.72
N GLN A 434 7.22 9.85 10.14
CA GLN A 434 5.78 10.00 10.32
C GLN A 434 5.01 8.77 9.79
N LEU A 435 5.37 8.27 8.61
CA LEU A 435 4.78 7.06 8.02
C LEU A 435 5.04 5.80 8.86
N LEU A 436 6.15 5.76 9.59
CA LEU A 436 6.53 4.65 10.47
C LEU A 436 6.10 4.84 11.93
N SER A 437 5.59 6.01 12.32
CA SER A 437 5.27 6.35 13.71
C SER A 437 4.29 5.37 14.37
N SER A 438 3.34 4.84 13.58
CA SER A 438 2.32 3.89 14.05
C SER A 438 2.85 2.48 14.32
N THR A 439 4.13 2.21 14.04
CA THR A 439 4.78 0.93 14.36
C THR A 439 5.02 0.75 15.87
N ALA A 440 4.97 1.83 16.65
CA ALA A 440 5.16 1.79 18.11
C ALA A 440 3.94 1.25 18.88
N SER A 441 2.73 1.43 18.35
CA SER A 441 1.47 1.01 18.99
C SER A 441 0.91 -0.27 18.38
N LEU A 442 0.36 -1.16 19.19
CA LEU A 442 -0.45 -2.29 18.72
C LEU A 442 -1.90 -1.81 18.54
N GLY A 443 -2.32 -1.64 17.28
CA GLY A 443 -3.68 -1.24 16.95
C GLY A 443 -4.10 -1.64 15.53
N PRO A 444 -5.34 -1.29 15.13
CA PRO A 444 -5.87 -1.68 13.82
C PRO A 444 -5.03 -1.16 12.64
N TYR A 445 -4.42 0.02 12.78
CA TYR A 445 -3.57 0.57 11.73
C TYR A 445 -2.23 -0.17 11.62
N SER A 446 -1.57 -0.46 12.75
CA SER A 446 -0.33 -1.26 12.73
C SER A 446 -0.55 -2.67 12.18
N ALA A 447 -1.77 -3.21 12.31
CA ALA A 447 -2.13 -4.51 11.75
C ALA A 447 -2.04 -4.53 10.22
N LEU A 448 -2.17 -3.39 9.53
CA LEU A 448 -1.95 -3.27 8.08
C LEU A 448 -0.51 -3.66 7.70
N PHE A 449 0.45 -3.41 8.58
CA PHE A 449 1.88 -3.69 8.38
C PHE A 449 2.27 -5.13 8.75
N THR A 450 1.51 -5.81 9.62
CA THR A 450 1.82 -7.19 10.03
C THR A 450 1.00 -8.24 9.28
N ASN A 451 -0.26 -7.92 9.02
CA ASN A 451 -1.24 -8.86 8.48
C ASN A 451 -1.47 -8.65 6.97
N GLY A 452 -1.16 -7.46 6.46
CA GLY A 452 -1.35 -7.09 5.06
C GLY A 452 -0.14 -7.39 4.18
N SER A 453 -0.40 -7.53 2.88
CA SER A 453 0.61 -7.75 1.82
C SER A 453 0.43 -6.82 0.61
N GLY A 454 -0.38 -5.76 0.76
CA GLY A 454 -0.62 -4.74 -0.27
C GLY A 454 0.29 -3.51 -0.17
N GLN A 455 -0.14 -2.39 -0.76
CA GLN A 455 0.65 -1.13 -0.83
C GLN A 455 1.05 -0.54 0.53
N PHE A 456 0.28 -0.75 1.60
CA PHE A 456 0.72 -0.31 2.94
C PHE A 456 2.06 -0.95 3.34
N SER A 457 2.26 -2.20 2.94
CA SER A 457 3.48 -2.93 3.22
C SER A 457 4.66 -2.47 2.37
N VAL A 458 4.39 -2.11 1.10
CA VAL A 458 5.38 -1.50 0.20
C VAL A 458 5.80 -0.13 0.72
N MET A 459 4.84 0.70 1.12
CA MET A 459 5.08 2.00 1.75
C MET A 459 5.93 1.87 3.01
N GLN A 460 5.63 0.90 3.89
CA GLN A 460 6.44 0.65 5.08
C GLN A 460 7.89 0.30 4.72
N ARG A 461 8.09 -0.58 3.74
CA ARG A 461 9.42 -0.97 3.24
C ARG A 461 10.18 0.23 2.66
N GLN A 462 9.54 1.02 1.80
CA GLN A 462 10.14 2.22 1.21
C GLN A 462 10.49 3.26 2.27
N ALA A 463 9.59 3.57 3.19
CA ALA A 463 9.83 4.52 4.27
C ALA A 463 10.99 4.06 5.18
N THR A 464 11.04 2.78 5.53
CA THR A 464 12.12 2.19 6.34
C THR A 464 13.45 2.26 5.60
N MET A 465 13.46 1.91 4.31
CA MET A 465 14.64 2.00 3.48
C MET A 465 15.17 3.44 3.39
N SER A 466 14.32 4.41 3.02
CA SER A 466 14.74 5.81 2.93
C SER A 466 15.29 6.32 4.26
N LEU A 467 14.65 5.99 5.38
CA LEU A 467 15.12 6.39 6.70
C LEU A 467 16.46 5.75 7.06
N CYS A 468 16.66 4.45 6.76
CA CYS A 468 17.95 3.78 6.94
C CYS A 468 19.06 4.48 6.14
N LEU A 469 18.84 4.69 4.84
CA LEU A 469 19.84 5.28 3.94
C LEU A 469 20.19 6.70 4.37
N ASP A 470 19.18 7.51 4.70
CA ASP A 470 19.41 8.90 5.13
C ASP A 470 20.08 8.98 6.49
N LEU A 471 19.74 8.11 7.46
CA LEU A 471 20.42 8.07 8.75
C LEU A 471 21.87 7.62 8.63
N ILE A 472 22.17 6.58 7.83
CA ILE A 472 23.55 6.15 7.58
C ILE A 472 24.36 7.32 7.03
N ARG A 473 23.85 8.00 5.99
CA ARG A 473 24.50 9.19 5.41
C ARG A 473 24.69 10.29 6.44
N ASP A 474 23.67 10.60 7.22
CA ASP A 474 23.72 11.68 8.21
C ASP A 474 24.77 11.41 9.31
N PHE A 475 24.94 10.16 9.72
CA PHE A 475 25.99 9.76 10.65
C PHE A 475 27.39 9.68 10.02
N GLU A 476 27.51 9.27 8.76
CA GLU A 476 28.80 9.25 8.04
C GLU A 476 29.33 10.65 7.74
N GLU A 477 28.44 11.58 7.33
CA GLU A 477 28.78 12.98 7.10
C GLU A 477 29.05 13.74 8.41
N ASP A 478 28.32 13.40 9.48
CA ASP A 478 28.35 14.05 10.81
C ASP A 478 28.38 15.58 10.71
N SER A 479 27.59 16.17 9.79
CA SER A 479 27.65 17.60 9.46
C SER A 479 27.21 18.51 10.61
N PHE A 480 26.25 18.08 11.43
CA PHE A 480 25.68 18.88 12.54
C PHE A 480 25.52 18.05 13.84
N PRO A 481 26.62 17.55 14.43
CA PRO A 481 26.58 16.52 15.48
C PRO A 481 25.79 16.92 16.73
N ASN A 482 25.89 18.20 17.14
CA ASN A 482 25.24 18.69 18.34
C ASN A 482 23.75 19.01 18.12
N LEU A 483 23.40 19.50 16.93
CA LEU A 483 22.03 19.91 16.60
C LEU A 483 21.12 18.70 16.35
N ASP A 484 21.66 17.66 15.72
CA ASP A 484 20.88 16.49 15.30
C ASP A 484 20.86 15.36 16.35
N SER A 485 21.58 15.51 17.46
CA SER A 485 21.72 14.44 18.46
C SER A 485 20.38 13.88 18.98
N ALA A 486 19.44 14.75 19.35
CA ALA A 486 18.13 14.37 19.87
C ALA A 486 17.22 13.78 18.77
N SER A 487 17.20 14.39 17.59
CA SER A 487 16.41 13.92 16.46
C SER A 487 16.91 12.56 15.95
N ARG A 488 18.23 12.35 15.88
CA ARG A 488 18.84 11.05 15.53
C ARG A 488 18.39 9.92 16.45
N VAL A 489 18.33 10.17 17.76
CA VAL A 489 17.85 9.18 18.74
C VAL A 489 16.38 8.82 18.47
N GLN A 490 15.53 9.83 18.30
CA GLN A 490 14.10 9.62 18.02
C GLN A 490 13.88 8.85 16.70
N LEU A 491 14.58 9.23 15.63
CA LEU A 491 14.48 8.57 14.33
C LEU A 491 14.97 7.12 14.37
N ARG A 492 16.06 6.85 15.10
CA ARG A 492 16.54 5.49 15.35
C ARG A 492 15.51 4.65 16.12
N ASP A 493 14.86 5.21 17.13
CA ASP A 493 13.85 4.48 17.91
C ASP A 493 12.63 4.12 17.03
N ILE A 494 12.19 5.03 16.17
CA ILE A 494 11.17 4.76 15.16
C ILE A 494 11.62 3.65 14.21
N LEU A 495 12.87 3.69 13.76
CA LEU A 495 13.44 2.65 12.89
C LEU A 495 13.49 1.28 13.59
N SER A 496 13.85 1.23 14.87
CA SER A 496 13.86 0.01 15.68
C SER A 496 12.47 -0.62 15.82
N ASN A 497 11.45 0.22 16.03
CA ASN A 497 10.05 -0.22 16.03
C ASN A 497 9.63 -0.78 14.66
N ALA A 498 10.03 -0.12 13.57
CA ALA A 498 9.77 -0.61 12.22
C ALA A 498 10.41 -1.99 11.94
N VAL A 499 11.67 -2.19 12.35
CA VAL A 499 12.37 -3.50 12.25
C VAL A 499 11.63 -4.58 13.06
N THR A 500 11.14 -4.24 14.25
CA THR A 500 10.35 -5.15 15.08
C THR A 500 9.04 -5.56 14.40
N MET A 501 8.43 -4.66 13.63
CA MET A 501 7.22 -4.98 12.85
C MET A 501 7.51 -5.94 11.69
N PHE A 502 8.65 -5.83 11.01
CA PHE A 502 9.05 -6.82 9.99
C PHE A 502 9.27 -8.20 10.62
N LYS A 503 9.88 -8.29 11.81
CA LYS A 503 9.97 -9.56 12.56
C LYS A 503 8.59 -10.15 12.83
N ARG A 504 7.66 -9.35 13.33
CA ARG A 504 6.28 -9.80 13.59
C ARG A 504 5.59 -10.28 12.32
N ARG A 505 5.80 -9.59 11.20
CA ARG A 505 5.25 -10.02 9.90
C ARG A 505 5.84 -11.35 9.44
N VAL A 506 7.14 -11.59 9.61
CA VAL A 506 7.76 -12.90 9.36
C VAL A 506 7.09 -13.99 10.20
N GLU A 507 6.88 -13.75 11.49
CA GLU A 507 6.22 -14.71 12.39
C GLU A 507 4.75 -14.96 12.02
N MET A 508 3.98 -13.91 11.72
CA MET A 508 2.56 -13.98 11.39
C MET A 508 2.28 -14.62 10.03
N SER A 509 3.12 -14.33 9.04
CA SER A 509 3.09 -14.96 7.71
C SER A 509 3.72 -16.36 7.70
N ARG A 510 4.31 -16.78 8.83
CA ARG A 510 5.03 -18.06 8.96
C ARG A 510 6.20 -18.18 7.97
N GLY A 511 6.84 -17.04 7.68
CA GLY A 511 8.06 -16.95 6.89
C GLY A 511 7.85 -16.76 5.39
N SER A 512 6.61 -16.62 4.91
CA SER A 512 6.35 -16.32 3.50
C SER A 512 6.58 -14.85 3.13
N GLU A 513 6.48 -13.93 4.10
CA GLU A 513 6.56 -12.50 3.87
C GLU A 513 7.66 -11.83 4.71
N SER A 514 8.24 -10.75 4.19
CA SER A 514 9.14 -9.83 4.92
C SER A 514 10.47 -10.39 5.44
N THR A 515 10.89 -11.59 5.00
CA THR A 515 12.14 -12.19 5.50
C THR A 515 13.39 -11.44 5.03
N GLU A 516 13.40 -10.97 3.78
CA GLU A 516 14.51 -10.20 3.21
C GLU A 516 14.59 -8.80 3.85
N GLU A 517 13.45 -8.13 4.00
CA GLU A 517 13.30 -6.85 4.70
C GLU A 517 13.81 -6.96 6.14
N PHE A 518 13.41 -8.01 6.86
CA PHE A 518 13.82 -8.21 8.25
C PHE A 518 15.34 -8.42 8.36
N VAL A 519 15.94 -9.24 7.49
CA VAL A 519 17.41 -9.44 7.44
C VAL A 519 18.12 -8.13 7.19
N LEU A 520 17.74 -7.41 6.13
CA LEU A 520 18.46 -6.22 5.69
C LEU A 520 18.32 -5.06 6.68
N PHE A 521 17.09 -4.74 7.10
CA PHE A 521 16.85 -3.60 7.98
C PHE A 521 17.38 -3.82 9.40
N SER A 522 17.43 -5.07 9.88
CA SER A 522 18.11 -5.36 11.16
C SER A 522 19.61 -5.09 11.07
N CYS A 523 20.25 -5.47 9.96
CA CYS A 523 21.67 -5.22 9.75
C CYS A 523 21.96 -3.72 9.54
N ALA A 524 21.10 -3.02 8.79
CA ALA A 524 21.20 -1.57 8.62
C ALA A 524 21.04 -0.82 9.96
N LEU A 525 20.09 -1.24 10.80
CA LEU A 525 19.93 -0.70 12.16
C LEU A 525 21.18 -0.96 13.01
N SER A 526 21.73 -2.18 12.98
CA SER A 526 22.99 -2.48 13.67
C SER A 526 24.15 -1.59 13.18
N TYR A 527 24.20 -1.29 11.88
CA TYR A 527 25.21 -0.38 11.32
C TYR A 527 25.03 1.04 11.86
N ILE A 528 23.80 1.58 11.82
CA ILE A 528 23.44 2.90 12.35
C ILE A 528 23.81 3.02 13.83
N GLU A 529 23.52 2.00 14.63
CA GLU A 529 23.86 2.02 16.05
C GLU A 529 25.38 1.98 16.31
N SER A 530 26.15 1.28 15.47
CA SER A 530 27.62 1.30 15.54
C SER A 530 28.20 2.65 15.13
N LEU A 531 27.63 3.29 14.10
CA LEU A 531 27.99 4.66 13.70
C LEU A 531 27.71 5.66 14.84
N GLN A 532 26.54 5.56 15.47
CA GLN A 532 26.17 6.41 16.61
C GLN A 532 27.16 6.29 17.78
N ARG A 533 27.66 5.07 18.05
CA ARG A 533 28.65 4.80 19.10
C ARG A 533 30.10 5.11 18.68
N LYS A 534 30.32 5.55 17.44
CA LYS A 534 31.65 5.80 16.85
C LYS A 534 32.60 4.61 16.99
N GLU A 535 32.06 3.41 16.74
CA GLU A 535 32.82 2.16 16.81
C GLU A 535 33.79 2.03 15.63
N ASP A 536 34.91 1.32 15.84
CA ASP A 536 35.85 1.02 14.76
C ASP A 536 35.23 0.08 13.71
N GLY A 537 35.82 0.11 12.51
CA GLY A 537 35.29 -0.60 11.35
C GLY A 537 35.22 -2.13 11.50
N ASP A 538 36.09 -2.72 12.32
CA ASP A 538 36.15 -4.17 12.53
C ASP A 538 35.08 -4.61 13.54
N LYS A 539 34.94 -3.90 14.66
CA LYS A 539 33.84 -4.12 15.62
C LYS A 539 32.48 -3.95 14.97
N MET A 540 32.35 -2.95 14.12
CA MET A 540 31.13 -2.70 13.36
C MET A 540 30.81 -3.85 12.40
N ALA A 541 31.78 -4.32 11.63
CA ALA A 541 31.60 -5.47 10.73
C ALA A 541 31.22 -6.75 11.49
N ALA A 542 31.86 -7.00 12.65
CA ALA A 542 31.55 -8.14 13.51
C ALA A 542 30.11 -8.08 14.05
N LYS A 543 29.63 -6.92 14.50
CA LYS A 543 28.25 -6.74 14.99
C LYS A 543 27.21 -6.92 13.90
N ILE A 544 27.45 -6.37 12.72
CA ILE A 544 26.56 -6.54 11.56
C ILE A 544 26.49 -8.04 11.20
N SER A 545 27.62 -8.74 11.21
CA SER A 545 27.67 -10.17 10.91
C SER A 545 26.95 -11.03 11.95
N GLU A 546 27.11 -10.74 13.24
CA GLU A 546 26.37 -11.44 14.31
C GLU A 546 24.87 -11.15 14.26
N THR A 547 24.48 -9.93 13.87
CA THR A 547 23.07 -9.57 13.63
C THR A 547 22.51 -10.36 12.46
N ALA A 548 23.21 -10.42 11.32
CA ALA A 548 22.81 -11.19 10.15
C ALA A 548 22.60 -12.68 10.50
N LYS A 549 23.57 -13.27 11.22
CA LYS A 549 23.49 -14.65 11.73
C LYS A 549 22.26 -14.88 12.59
N THR A 550 21.96 -13.97 13.52
CA THR A 550 20.81 -14.09 14.41
C THR A 550 19.51 -14.04 13.64
N VAL A 551 19.38 -13.08 12.72
CA VAL A 551 18.14 -12.87 11.96
C VAL A 551 17.91 -14.00 10.94
N LEU A 552 18.95 -14.45 10.24
CA LEU A 552 18.85 -15.61 9.32
C LEU A 552 18.38 -16.87 10.03
N LYS A 553 18.83 -17.11 11.27
CA LYS A 553 18.34 -18.22 12.09
C LYS A 553 16.87 -18.05 12.43
N VAL A 554 16.44 -16.86 12.87
CA VAL A 554 15.02 -16.59 13.17
C VAL A 554 14.14 -16.86 11.96
N CYS A 555 14.50 -16.34 10.77
CA CYS A 555 13.74 -16.58 9.54
C CYS A 555 13.71 -18.07 9.17
N SER A 556 14.85 -18.75 9.24
CA SER A 556 14.96 -20.19 8.92
C SER A 556 14.13 -21.04 9.87
N ASP A 557 14.19 -20.77 11.19
CA ASP A 557 13.42 -21.48 12.21
C ASP A 557 11.91 -21.33 12.00
N VAL A 558 11.44 -20.12 11.64
CA VAL A 558 10.03 -19.87 11.37
C VAL A 558 9.55 -20.68 10.15
N MET A 559 10.31 -20.63 9.04
CA MET A 559 9.98 -21.41 7.84
C MET A 559 10.04 -22.93 8.08
N GLU A 560 11.02 -23.41 8.85
CA GLU A 560 11.10 -24.84 9.20
C GLU A 560 9.92 -25.31 10.04
N ARG A 561 9.48 -24.52 11.04
CA ARG A 561 8.30 -24.84 11.83
C ARG A 561 7.06 -24.95 10.94
N GLN A 562 6.92 -24.06 9.96
CA GLN A 562 5.81 -24.11 9.03
C GLN A 562 5.85 -25.37 8.15
N ARG A 563 7.00 -25.67 7.55
CA ARG A 563 7.19 -26.88 6.74
C ARG A 563 6.87 -28.16 7.53
N ARG A 564 7.26 -28.24 8.80
CA ARG A 564 6.95 -29.40 9.67
C ARG A 564 5.44 -29.53 9.93
N ARG A 565 4.74 -28.41 10.15
CA ARG A 565 3.28 -28.41 10.33
C ARG A 565 2.55 -28.90 9.08
N GLU A 566 3.00 -28.48 7.90
CA GLU A 566 2.41 -28.89 6.62
C GLU A 566 2.60 -30.39 6.37
N SER A 567 3.81 -30.91 6.61
CA SER A 567 4.10 -32.34 6.50
C SER A 567 3.26 -33.21 7.43
N LEU A 568 2.99 -32.74 8.66
CA LEU A 568 2.11 -33.44 9.60
C LEU A 568 0.65 -33.44 9.12
N ALA A 569 0.15 -32.30 8.64
CA ALA A 569 -1.21 -32.19 8.11
C ALA A 569 -1.43 -33.10 6.89
N GLU A 570 -0.45 -33.22 6.01
CA GLU A 570 -0.50 -34.18 4.89
C GLU A 570 -0.56 -35.62 5.41
N THR A 571 0.28 -35.98 6.38
CA THR A 571 0.34 -37.35 6.91
C THR A 571 -0.97 -37.77 7.58
N ASP A 572 -1.62 -36.86 8.32
CA ASP A 572 -2.93 -37.09 8.93
C ASP A 572 -4.05 -37.27 7.88
N MET A 573 -3.96 -36.59 6.73
CA MET A 573 -4.91 -36.78 5.62
C MET A 573 -4.78 -38.13 4.91
N TRP A 574 -3.61 -38.77 4.94
CA TRP A 574 -3.39 -40.10 4.33
C TRP A 574 -3.72 -41.26 5.27
N MET A 575 -3.84 -41.01 6.58
CA MET A 575 -4.12 -42.03 7.60
C MET A 575 -5.55 -42.03 8.14
N GLY A 576 -6.37 -41.04 7.78
CA GLY A 576 -7.82 -41.00 8.04
C GLY A 576 -8.62 -41.39 6.81
#